data_AF-A0A543PYC7-F1
#
_entry.id   AF-A0A543PYC7-F1
#
_cell.length_a   1.000
_cell.length_b   1.000
_cell.length_c   1.000
_cell.angle_alpha   90.00
_cell.angle_beta   90.00
_cell.angle_gamma   90.00
#
_symmetry.space_group_name_H-M   'P 1'
#
loop_
_entity.id
_entity.type
_entity.pdbx_description
1 polymer ?
#
loop_
_entity_poly.entity_id
_entity_poly.type
_entity_poly.pdbx_seq_one_letter_code
_entity_poly.pdbx_strand_id
1 'polypeptide(L)'
;MIARQYPDYAVTVQPKGIIDVTITPDAAKKMKDDALQQAIVVIRNRIDELGVSESVIQRQGVEHIAVQLPGVQDTQRAKSIIGSTAQLEFKMVDDKANMADALKGQLPPGTALYYGLHNSPYVLYTVRC
;
A
#
# COMPACT_ATOMS: atom_id res chain seq x y z
N MET A 1 -13.88 -24.22 -23.75
CA MET A 1 -12.42 -23.99 -23.76
C MET A 1 -11.94 -22.96 -22.71
N ILE A 2 -12.82 -22.26 -21.98
CA ILE A 2 -12.43 -21.14 -21.09
C ILE A 2 -11.93 -21.62 -19.71
N ALA A 3 -12.50 -22.69 -19.15
CA ALA A 3 -12.15 -23.21 -17.83
C ALA A 3 -10.75 -23.85 -17.71
N ARG A 4 -10.11 -24.23 -18.84
CA ARG A 4 -8.74 -24.77 -18.84
C ARG A 4 -7.66 -23.69 -18.72
N GLN A 5 -8.00 -22.46 -19.05
CA GLN A 5 -7.04 -21.36 -19.10
C GLN A 5 -6.96 -20.59 -17.77
N TYR A 6 -7.94 -20.78 -16.87
CA TYR A 6 -8.03 -20.10 -15.58
C TYR A 6 -8.57 -21.04 -14.49
N PRO A 7 -7.71 -21.91 -13.90
CA PRO A 7 -8.13 -22.87 -12.87
C PRO A 7 -8.58 -22.20 -11.56
N ASP A 8 -8.21 -20.92 -11.37
CA ASP A 8 -8.50 -20.15 -10.15
C ASP A 8 -9.93 -19.59 -10.12
N TYR A 9 -10.67 -19.71 -11.23
CA TYR A 9 -12.00 -19.14 -11.40
C TYR A 9 -13.00 -20.22 -11.83
N ALA A 10 -14.04 -20.41 -11.02
CA ALA A 10 -15.23 -21.16 -11.41
C ALA A 10 -16.12 -20.27 -12.27
N VAL A 11 -16.39 -20.69 -13.51
CA VAL A 11 -17.23 -19.95 -14.45
C VAL A 11 -18.54 -20.71 -14.65
N THR A 12 -19.65 -20.12 -14.22
CA THR A 12 -21.00 -20.66 -14.41
C THR A 12 -21.74 -19.79 -15.43
N VAL A 13 -22.23 -20.41 -16.50
CA VAL A 13 -23.01 -19.71 -17.53
C VAL A 13 -24.49 -19.95 -17.26
N GLN A 14 -25.22 -18.89 -16.91
CA GLN A 14 -26.65 -18.94 -16.70
C GLN A 14 -27.43 -18.94 -18.03
N PRO A 15 -28.67 -19.48 -18.08
CA PRO A 15 -29.47 -19.61 -19.30
C PRO A 15 -29.83 -18.30 -20.01
N LYS A 16 -29.59 -17.13 -19.39
CA LYS A 16 -29.82 -15.79 -19.94
C LYS A 16 -28.57 -15.12 -20.55
N GLY A 17 -27.47 -15.86 -20.71
CA GLY A 17 -26.21 -15.29 -21.21
C GLY A 17 -25.41 -14.50 -20.16
N ILE A 18 -25.76 -14.65 -18.87
CA ILE A 18 -25.00 -14.10 -17.76
C ILE A 18 -23.89 -15.09 -17.42
N ILE A 19 -22.66 -14.60 -17.31
CA ILE A 19 -21.49 -15.37 -16.93
C ILE A 19 -21.14 -14.99 -15.49
N ASP A 20 -21.38 -15.91 -14.54
CA ASP A 20 -20.91 -15.77 -13.18
C ASP A 20 -19.48 -16.29 -13.09
N VAL A 21 -18.57 -15.43 -12.66
CA VAL A 21 -17.18 -15.78 -12.40
C VAL A 21 -16.97 -15.69 -10.89
N THR A 22 -16.69 -16.82 -10.26
CA THR A 22 -16.44 -16.90 -8.82
C THR A 22 -15.04 -17.45 -8.58
N ILE A 23 -14.29 -16.84 -7.68
CA ILE A 23 -12.97 -17.33 -7.28
C ILE A 23 -13.15 -18.68 -6.57
N THR A 24 -12.36 -19.68 -6.94
CA THR A 24 -12.43 -20.98 -6.27
C THR A 24 -11.91 -20.88 -4.83
N PRO A 25 -12.43 -21.68 -3.87
CA PRO A 25 -11.96 -21.64 -2.48
C PRO A 25 -10.45 -21.87 -2.35
N ASP A 26 -9.87 -22.74 -3.19
CA ASP A 26 -8.43 -23.02 -3.22
C ASP A 26 -7.62 -21.82 -3.72
N ALA A 27 -8.08 -21.14 -4.78
CA ALA A 27 -7.45 -19.91 -5.26
C ALA A 27 -7.55 -18.79 -4.23
N ALA A 28 -8.71 -18.63 -3.58
CA ALA A 28 -8.88 -17.65 -2.51
C ALA A 28 -7.92 -17.91 -1.34
N LYS A 29 -7.74 -19.18 -0.95
CA LYS A 29 -6.78 -19.56 0.10
C LYS A 29 -5.34 -19.25 -0.32
N LYS A 30 -4.97 -19.63 -1.54
CA LYS A 30 -3.63 -19.34 -2.08
C LYS A 30 -3.34 -17.85 -2.14
N MET A 31 -4.28 -17.04 -2.63
CA MET A 31 -4.15 -15.58 -2.65
C MET A 31 -3.98 -15.00 -1.24
N LYS A 32 -4.71 -15.52 -0.23
CA LYS A 32 -4.53 -15.11 1.17
C LYS A 32 -3.13 -15.47 1.70
N ASP A 33 -2.66 -16.68 1.41
CA ASP A 33 -1.33 -17.13 1.84
C ASP A 33 -0.22 -16.30 1.17
N ASP A 34 -0.33 -16.02 -0.14
CA ASP A 34 0.60 -15.19 -0.90
C ASP A 34 0.62 -13.74 -0.37
N ALA A 35 -0.56 -13.15 -0.11
CA ALA A 35 -0.69 -11.82 0.46
C ALA A 35 -0.06 -11.73 1.86
N LEU A 36 -0.22 -12.77 2.69
CA LEU A 36 0.36 -12.81 4.03
C LEU A 36 1.88 -12.97 3.97
N GLN A 37 2.41 -13.77 3.04
CA GLN A 37 3.84 -13.89 2.81
C GLN A 37 4.46 -12.56 2.34
N GLN A 38 3.78 -11.85 1.43
CA GLN A 38 4.19 -10.52 1.00
C GLN A 38 4.17 -9.52 2.17
N ALA A 39 3.13 -9.56 3.01
CA ALA A 39 3.04 -8.70 4.20
C ALA A 39 4.21 -8.93 5.17
N ILE A 40 4.60 -10.19 5.39
CA ILE A 40 5.77 -10.53 6.23
C ILE A 40 7.06 -9.91 5.67
N VAL A 41 7.27 -9.99 4.36
CA VAL A 41 8.46 -9.41 3.70
C VAL A 41 8.48 -7.88 3.87
N VAL A 42 7.34 -7.22 3.63
CA VAL A 42 7.21 -5.77 3.79
C VAL A 42 7.49 -5.37 5.25
N ILE A 43 6.89 -6.07 6.22
CA ILE A 43 7.10 -5.79 7.64
C ILE A 43 8.57 -5.96 8.02
N ARG A 44 9.24 -7.01 7.53
CA ARG A 44 10.67 -7.24 7.80
C ARG A 44 11.51 -6.06 7.32
N ASN A 45 11.36 -5.65 6.06
CA ASN A 45 12.12 -4.53 5.49
C ASN A 45 11.91 -3.23 6.29
N ARG A 46 10.67 -2.97 6.73
CA ARG A 46 10.35 -1.79 7.55
C ARG A 46 10.96 -1.83 8.94
N ILE A 47 11.09 -3.01 9.54
CA ILE A 47 11.75 -3.19 10.84
C ILE A 47 13.26 -3.00 10.70
N ASP A 48 13.84 -3.48 9.60
CA ASP A 48 15.27 -3.26 9.30
C ASP A 48 15.57 -1.76 9.16
N GLU A 49 14.68 -0.99 8.52
CA GLU A 49 14.76 0.48 8.42
C GLU A 49 14.68 1.19 9.78
N LEU A 50 14.04 0.59 10.78
CA LEU A 50 14.01 1.11 12.16
C LEU A 50 15.33 0.86 12.91
N GLY A 51 16.27 0.10 12.33
CA GLY A 51 17.55 -0.23 12.95
C GLY A 51 17.47 -1.32 14.02
N VAL A 52 16.42 -2.16 14.00
CA VAL A 52 16.24 -3.25 14.96
C VAL A 52 16.88 -4.52 14.39
N SER A 53 18.01 -4.94 14.96
CA SER A 53 18.86 -5.97 14.36
C SER A 53 18.37 -7.42 14.51
N GLU A 54 17.46 -7.73 15.44
CA GLU A 54 16.98 -9.11 15.67
C GLU A 54 15.48 -9.16 16.02
N SER A 55 14.61 -8.97 15.03
CA SER A 55 13.16 -9.10 15.22
C SER A 55 12.64 -10.51 14.94
N VAL A 56 11.65 -10.96 15.72
CA VAL A 56 10.96 -12.22 15.50
C VAL A 56 9.59 -11.93 14.89
N ILE A 57 9.39 -12.40 13.66
CA ILE A 57 8.14 -12.26 12.91
C ILE A 57 7.58 -13.65 12.66
N GLN A 58 6.39 -13.93 13.18
CA GLN A 58 5.74 -15.24 13.04
C GLN A 58 4.28 -15.07 12.63
N ARG A 59 3.81 -15.98 11.78
CA ARG A 59 2.38 -16.05 11.43
C ARG A 59 1.61 -16.56 12.64
N GLN A 60 0.58 -15.82 13.04
CA GLN A 60 -0.34 -16.20 14.10
C GLN A 60 -1.71 -16.54 13.49
N GLY A 61 -1.97 -17.83 13.28
CA GLY A 61 -3.23 -18.29 12.68
C GLY A 61 -3.34 -17.93 11.19
N VAL A 62 -4.57 -17.68 10.72
CA VAL A 62 -4.85 -17.52 9.28
C VAL A 62 -4.57 -16.10 8.78
N GLU A 63 -4.85 -15.07 9.59
CA GLU A 63 -4.88 -13.66 9.17
C GLU A 63 -4.04 -12.72 10.03
N HIS A 64 -3.38 -13.21 11.08
CA HIS A 64 -2.57 -12.36 11.97
C HIS A 64 -1.08 -12.66 11.88
N ILE A 65 -0.27 -11.65 12.18
CA ILE A 65 1.19 -11.73 12.25
C ILE A 65 1.61 -11.20 13.61
N ALA A 66 2.31 -12.02 14.38
CA ALA A 66 2.93 -11.63 15.65
C ALA A 66 4.34 -11.09 15.36
N VAL A 67 4.63 -9.91 15.88
CA VAL A 67 5.93 -9.23 15.72
C VAL A 67 6.49 -8.92 17.10
N GLN A 68 7.74 -9.31 17.33
CA GLN A 68 8.48 -9.01 18.56
C GLN A 68 9.72 -8.19 18.20
N LEU A 69 9.82 -7.00 18.80
CA LEU A 69 10.90 -6.03 18.57
C LEU A 69 11.69 -5.85 19.87
N PRO A 70 12.89 -6.43 20.01
CA PRO A 70 13.73 -6.18 21.18
C PRO A 70 14.30 -4.76 21.13
N GLY A 71 14.33 -4.08 22.28
CA GLY A 71 15.00 -2.77 22.40
C GLY A 71 14.27 -1.57 21.78
N VAL A 72 13.03 -1.74 21.27
CA VAL A 72 12.21 -0.60 20.81
C VAL A 72 11.74 0.22 22.02
N GLN A 73 12.19 1.49 22.07
CA GLN A 73 11.80 2.44 23.13
C GLN A 73 10.39 3.00 22.91
N ASP A 74 9.93 3.10 21.65
CA ASP A 74 8.62 3.64 21.30
C ASP A 74 7.86 2.68 20.37
N THR A 75 7.05 1.82 20.98
CA THR A 75 6.21 0.83 20.28
C THR A 75 5.10 1.49 19.47
N GLN A 76 4.61 2.68 19.85
CA GLN A 76 3.56 3.38 19.13
C GLN A 76 4.09 3.93 17.82
N ARG A 77 5.27 4.56 17.85
CA ARG A 77 5.95 5.04 16.64
C ARG A 77 6.36 3.88 15.72
N ALA A 78 6.84 2.76 16.28
CA ALA A 78 7.11 1.57 15.49
C ALA A 78 5.82 1.02 14.83
N LYS A 79 4.70 0.97 15.57
CA LYS A 79 3.41 0.53 15.04
C LYS A 79 2.89 1.43 13.93
N SER A 80 3.05 2.75 14.02
CA SER A 80 2.68 3.65 12.92
C SER A 80 3.59 3.43 11.72
N ILE A 81 4.90 3.32 11.93
CA ILE A 81 5.87 3.10 10.85
C ILE A 81 5.75 1.72 10.24
N ILE A 82 5.15 0.71 10.88
CA ILE A 82 4.92 -0.63 10.31
C ILE A 82 3.49 -0.78 9.76
N GLY A 83 2.52 -0.07 10.32
CA GLY A 83 1.10 -0.16 9.99
C GLY A 83 0.62 0.85 8.95
N SER A 84 1.33 1.97 8.74
CA SER A 84 0.96 2.94 7.70
C SER A 84 1.25 2.38 6.31
N THR A 85 0.31 2.45 5.36
CA THR A 85 0.60 2.08 3.97
C THR A 85 1.61 3.08 3.39
N ALA A 86 2.77 2.60 2.93
CA ALA A 86 3.74 3.45 2.24
C ALA A 86 3.24 3.70 0.81
N GLN A 87 2.42 4.75 0.63
CA GLN A 87 1.89 5.14 -0.67
C GLN A 87 2.88 6.07 -1.37
N LEU A 88 3.48 5.58 -2.45
CA LEU A 88 4.33 6.39 -3.32
C LEU A 88 3.46 6.99 -4.43
N GLU A 89 3.39 8.32 -4.49
CA GLU A 89 2.71 9.05 -5.55
C GLU A 89 3.71 9.89 -6.33
N PHE A 90 3.72 9.75 -7.66
CA PHE A 90 4.45 10.64 -8.55
C PHE A 90 3.48 11.74 -9.01
N LYS A 91 3.79 12.99 -8.68
CA LYS A 91 3.00 14.16 -9.12
C LYS A 91 3.85 15.06 -9.99
N MET A 92 3.21 15.70 -10.96
CA MET A 92 3.87 16.64 -11.85
C MET A 92 4.07 17.98 -11.13
N VAL A 93 5.26 18.56 -11.25
CA VAL A 93 5.59 19.88 -10.71
C VAL A 93 5.00 20.96 -11.62
N ASP A 94 4.41 21.99 -11.03
CA ASP A 94 3.99 23.19 -11.75
C ASP A 94 5.10 24.25 -11.69
N ASP A 95 5.93 24.29 -12.73
CA ASP A 95 7.03 25.26 -12.86
C ASP A 95 6.54 26.70 -13.12
N LYS A 96 5.26 26.89 -13.45
CA LYS A 96 4.68 28.22 -13.75
C LYS A 96 4.00 28.84 -12.53
N ALA A 97 3.80 28.07 -11.46
CA ALA A 97 3.18 28.56 -10.25
C ALA A 97 4.07 29.58 -9.53
N ASN A 98 3.49 30.71 -9.15
CA ASN A 98 4.20 31.71 -8.35
C ASN A 98 4.32 31.23 -6.90
N MET A 99 5.53 30.89 -6.47
CA MET A 99 5.80 30.41 -5.11
C MET A 99 5.41 31.43 -4.03
N ALA A 100 5.50 32.73 -4.31
CA ALA A 100 5.13 33.76 -3.35
C ALA A 100 3.62 33.78 -3.06
N ASP A 101 2.80 33.44 -4.07
CA ASP A 101 1.34 33.37 -3.93
C ASP A 101 0.93 32.01 -3.34
N ALA A 102 1.61 30.93 -3.74
CA ALA A 102 1.41 29.59 -3.21
C ALA A 102 1.62 29.51 -1.68
N LEU A 103 2.68 30.17 -1.16
CA LEU A 103 2.94 30.25 0.28
C LEU A 103 1.88 31.05 1.05
N LYS A 104 1.14 31.94 0.36
CA LYS A 104 0.00 32.68 0.92
C LYS A 104 -1.33 31.93 0.76
N GLY A 105 -1.30 30.70 0.24
CA GLY A 105 -2.49 29.88 0.00
C GLY A 105 -3.23 30.18 -1.31
N GLN A 106 -2.68 31.03 -2.16
CA GLN A 106 -3.22 31.32 -3.49
C GLN A 106 -2.59 30.36 -4.51
N LEU A 107 -3.22 29.20 -4.66
CA LEU A 107 -2.78 28.14 -5.56
C LEU A 107 -3.62 28.12 -6.85
N PRO A 108 -3.01 27.90 -8.03
CA PRO A 108 -3.74 27.63 -9.25
C PRO A 108 -4.72 26.44 -9.07
N PRO A 109 -5.87 26.45 -9.76
CA PRO A 109 -6.84 25.36 -9.66
C PRO A 109 -6.22 24.02 -10.08
N GLY A 110 -6.48 22.97 -9.29
CA GLY A 110 -5.94 21.64 -9.54
C GLY A 110 -4.49 21.44 -9.09
N THR A 111 -3.96 22.34 -8.25
CA THR A 111 -2.62 22.19 -7.65
C THR A 111 -2.68 22.21 -6.13
N ALA A 112 -1.68 21.62 -5.48
CA ALA A 112 -1.49 21.68 -4.04
C ALA A 112 -0.01 21.91 -3.69
N LEU A 113 0.22 22.57 -2.56
CA LEU A 113 1.55 22.82 -2.02
C LEU A 113 2.04 21.60 -1.23
N TYR A 114 3.23 21.11 -1.56
CA TYR A 114 3.91 20.02 -0.88
C TYR A 114 5.29 20.47 -0.40
N TYR A 115 5.78 19.82 0.66
CA TYR A 115 7.12 20.05 1.20
C TYR A 115 7.98 18.81 0.99
N GLY A 116 9.15 18.99 0.38
CA GLY A 116 10.14 17.92 0.19
C GLY A 116 10.91 17.59 1.46
N LEU A 117 11.82 16.61 1.38
CA LEU A 117 12.66 16.14 2.49
C LEU A 117 13.51 17.25 3.14
N HIS A 118 13.91 18.26 2.35
CA HIS A 118 14.67 19.43 2.83
C HIS A 118 13.79 20.64 3.15
N ASN A 119 12.49 20.41 3.38
CA ASN A 119 11.49 21.45 3.62
C ASN A 119 11.35 22.49 2.48
N SER A 120 11.79 22.12 1.27
CA SER A 120 11.62 22.96 0.08
C SER A 120 10.17 22.86 -0.42
N PRO A 121 9.48 23.99 -0.65
CA PRO A 121 8.11 24.00 -1.15
C PRO A 121 8.08 23.66 -2.65
N TYR A 122 7.12 22.83 -3.05
CA TYR A 122 6.82 22.50 -4.44
C TYR A 122 5.32 22.60 -4.67
N VAL A 123 4.90 23.21 -5.78
CA VAL A 123 3.51 23.17 -6.22
C VAL A 123 3.36 22.00 -7.17
N LEU A 124 2.49 21.05 -6.84
CA LEU A 124 2.28 19.83 -7.62
C LEU A 124 0.83 19.76 -8.11
N TYR A 125 0.64 19.26 -9.33
CA TYR A 125 -0.69 18.99 -9.86
C TYR A 125 -1.36 17.84 -9.10
N THR A 126 -2.63 18.05 -8.76
CA THR A 126 -3.48 17.03 -8.13
C THR A 126 -4.46 16.51 -9.17
N VAL A 127 -4.40 15.22 -9.46
CA VAL A 127 -5.47 14.57 -10.22
C VAL A 127 -6.57 14.25 -9.21
N ARG A 128 -7.74 14.86 -9.35
CA ARG A 128 -8.95 14.34 -8.70
C ARG A 128 -9.40 13.13 -9.50
N CYS A 129 -9.23 11.93 -8.94
CA CYS A 129 -9.88 10.73 -9.43
C CYS A 129 -11.40 10.83 -9.28
#